data_AF-A0A3N1AXI9-F1
#
_entry.id   AF-A0A3N1AXI9-F1
#
_cell.length_a   1.000
_cell.length_b   1.000
_cell.length_c   1.000
_cell.angle_alpha   90.00
_cell.angle_beta   90.00
_cell.angle_gamma   90.00
#
_symmetry.space_group_name_H-M   'P 1'
#
loop_
_entity.id
_entity.type
_entity.pdbx_description
1 polymer ?
#
loop_
_entity_poly.entity_id
_entity_poly.type
_entity_poly.pdbx_seq_one_letter_code
_entity_poly.pdbx_strand_id
1 'polypeptide(L)'
;MTWQRTETVLRLVILLAIGSMAGAAAFTHVHDLSVAHGQPHWIGWANAVAVELMAIYLGLEIRARRRAGRPVGFVAILLVGFALLSLAAQVAEAEPSVWGWIVAAVPSLAFLALVKVVLSSAPAVPAVPAASTTAANPTGPAGPADRVRVDQADTVDQVLTADTDPEPDHVERPAVVEPARIAGHASVLPPLGVVQPRRANGMVVGR
;
A
#
# COMPACT_ATOMS: atom_id res chain seq x y z
N MET A 1 -3.17 -27.81 27.69
CA MET A 1 -2.43 -26.74 26.98
C MET A 1 -1.40 -26.18 27.96
N THR A 2 -0.14 -26.04 27.55
CA THR A 2 0.86 -25.36 28.39
C THR A 2 0.44 -23.90 28.57
N TRP A 3 0.65 -23.30 29.75
CA TRP A 3 0.33 -21.90 30.05
C TRP A 3 0.80 -20.92 28.95
N GLN A 4 1.98 -21.19 28.38
CA GLN A 4 2.54 -20.46 27.24
C GLN A 4 1.68 -20.51 25.97
N ARG A 5 1.02 -21.65 25.67
CA ARG A 5 0.09 -21.76 24.54
C ARG A 5 -1.16 -20.92 24.79
N THR A 6 -1.71 -20.94 25.99
CA THR A 6 -2.87 -20.12 26.36
C THR A 6 -2.53 -18.63 26.27
N GLU A 7 -1.35 -18.21 26.77
CA GLU A 7 -0.88 -16.83 26.66
C GLU A 7 -0.70 -16.40 25.20
N THR A 8 -0.11 -17.26 24.36
CA THR A 8 0.05 -17.00 22.92
C THR A 8 -1.30 -16.87 22.22
N VAL A 9 -2.23 -17.78 22.48
CA VAL A 9 -3.58 -17.73 21.91
C VAL A 9 -4.30 -16.47 22.36
N LEU A 10 -4.22 -16.12 23.65
CA LEU A 10 -4.85 -14.91 24.18
C LEU A 10 -4.30 -13.64 23.52
N ARG A 11 -2.96 -13.53 23.40
CA ARG A 11 -2.32 -12.43 22.67
C ARG A 11 -2.82 -12.35 21.23
N LEU A 12 -2.90 -13.47 20.51
CA LEU A 12 -3.39 -13.52 19.13
C LEU A 12 -4.86 -13.12 19.02
N VAL A 13 -5.73 -13.55 19.95
CA VAL A 13 -7.15 -13.18 19.97
C VAL A 13 -7.32 -11.69 20.19
N ILE A 14 -6.60 -11.11 21.16
CA ILE A 14 -6.62 -9.66 21.42
C ILE A 14 -6.16 -8.90 20.17
N LEU A 15 -5.06 -9.36 19.56
CA LEU A 15 -4.50 -8.80 18.34
C LEU A 15 -5.48 -8.83 17.16
N LEU A 16 -6.15 -9.97 16.95
CA LEU A 16 -7.17 -10.12 15.91
C LEU A 16 -8.36 -9.21 16.18
N ALA A 17 -8.85 -9.14 17.43
CA ALA A 17 -9.97 -8.29 17.78
C ALA A 17 -9.68 -6.80 17.52
N ILE A 18 -8.55 -6.30 18.00
CA ILE A 18 -8.13 -4.91 17.78
C ILE A 18 -7.88 -4.67 16.29
N GLY A 19 -7.19 -5.57 15.62
CA GLY A 19 -6.88 -5.47 14.20
C GLY A 19 -8.14 -5.47 13.31
N SER A 20 -9.13 -6.29 13.63
CA SER A 20 -10.41 -6.33 12.91
C SER A 20 -11.23 -5.06 13.12
N MET A 21 -11.31 -4.52 14.33
CA MET A 21 -12.03 -3.26 14.58
C MET A 21 -11.33 -2.07 13.91
N ALA A 22 -10.00 -1.97 14.07
CA ALA A 22 -9.22 -0.91 13.43
C ALA A 22 -9.29 -1.01 11.90
N GLY A 23 -9.23 -2.23 11.36
CA GLY A 23 -9.44 -2.51 9.95
C GLY A 23 -10.83 -2.04 9.51
N ALA A 24 -11.90 -2.46 10.16
CA ALA A 24 -13.26 -2.04 9.80
C ALA A 24 -13.40 -0.50 9.72
N ALA A 25 -12.84 0.22 10.70
CA ALA A 25 -12.83 1.68 10.70
C ALA A 25 -12.01 2.29 9.55
N ALA A 26 -10.83 1.75 9.25
CA ALA A 26 -10.01 2.22 8.13
C ALA A 26 -10.75 2.07 6.78
N PHE A 27 -11.41 0.93 6.56
CA PHE A 27 -12.19 0.70 5.35
C PHE A 27 -13.38 1.66 5.23
N THR A 28 -14.09 1.93 6.33
CA THR A 28 -15.22 2.88 6.29
C THR A 28 -14.78 4.29 5.96
N HIS A 29 -13.66 4.77 6.50
CA HIS A 29 -13.17 6.12 6.20
C HIS A 29 -12.70 6.26 4.73
N VAL A 30 -12.02 5.26 4.17
CA VAL A 30 -11.63 5.34 2.75
C VAL A 30 -12.86 5.27 1.83
N HIS A 31 -13.87 4.47 2.19
CA HIS A 31 -15.15 4.43 1.50
C HIS A 31 -15.87 5.78 1.56
N ASP A 32 -16.07 6.31 2.76
CA ASP A 32 -16.83 7.53 3.01
C ASP A 32 -16.14 8.74 2.36
N LEU A 33 -14.82 8.82 2.45
CA LEU A 33 -14.05 9.82 1.71
C LEU A 33 -14.26 9.70 0.19
N SER A 34 -14.21 8.49 -0.37
CA SER A 34 -14.41 8.27 -1.81
C SER A 34 -15.80 8.71 -2.25
N VAL A 35 -16.83 8.35 -1.49
CA VAL A 35 -18.23 8.71 -1.79
C VAL A 35 -18.45 10.21 -1.64
N ALA A 36 -17.85 10.83 -0.62
CA ALA A 36 -17.88 12.28 -0.42
C ALA A 36 -17.25 13.04 -1.62
N HIS A 37 -16.32 12.42 -2.35
CA HIS A 37 -15.70 12.96 -3.55
C HIS A 37 -16.36 12.49 -4.87
N GLY A 38 -17.62 12.05 -4.80
CA GLY A 38 -18.45 11.79 -5.98
C GLY A 38 -18.34 10.38 -6.56
N GLN A 39 -17.67 9.46 -5.87
CA GLN A 39 -17.64 8.05 -6.29
C GLN A 39 -18.95 7.34 -5.92
N PRO A 40 -19.46 6.43 -6.77
CA PRO A 40 -20.52 5.51 -6.38
C PRO A 40 -20.11 4.66 -5.17
N HIS A 41 -21.07 4.26 -4.32
CA HIS A 41 -20.79 3.50 -3.09
C HIS A 41 -19.99 2.21 -3.33
N TRP A 42 -20.30 1.49 -4.41
CA TRP A 42 -19.56 0.27 -4.76
C TRP A 42 -18.10 0.56 -5.17
N ILE A 43 -17.84 1.70 -5.82
CA ILE A 43 -16.47 2.17 -6.11
C ILE A 43 -15.77 2.58 -4.83
N GLY A 44 -16.47 3.25 -3.90
CA GLY A 44 -15.91 3.58 -2.58
C GLY A 44 -15.41 2.34 -1.85
N TRP A 45 -16.18 1.26 -1.86
CA TRP A 45 -15.76 -0.02 -1.28
C TRP A 45 -14.59 -0.64 -2.04
N ALA A 46 -14.59 -0.60 -3.38
CA ALA A 46 -13.49 -1.09 -4.19
C ALA A 46 -12.17 -0.34 -3.89
N ASN A 47 -12.23 0.99 -3.77
CA ASN A 47 -11.09 1.82 -3.40
C ASN A 47 -10.57 1.49 -2.00
N ALA A 48 -11.48 1.36 -1.02
CA ALA A 48 -11.13 0.95 0.34
C ALA A 48 -10.40 -0.40 0.35
N VAL A 49 -10.97 -1.41 -0.33
CA VAL A 49 -10.34 -2.73 -0.44
C VAL A 49 -8.97 -2.66 -1.12
N ALA A 50 -8.84 -1.91 -2.22
CA ALA A 50 -7.59 -1.79 -2.96
C ALA A 50 -6.49 -1.16 -2.11
N VAL A 51 -6.78 -0.06 -1.41
CA VAL A 51 -5.81 0.66 -0.57
C VAL A 51 -5.38 -0.18 0.63
N GLU A 52 -6.34 -0.72 1.36
CA GLU A 52 -6.09 -1.43 2.62
C GLU A 52 -5.43 -2.80 2.40
N LEU A 53 -5.90 -3.59 1.43
CA LEU A 53 -5.28 -4.90 1.13
C LEU A 53 -3.90 -4.73 0.51
N MET A 54 -3.65 -3.69 -0.27
CA MET A 54 -2.33 -3.41 -0.81
C MET A 54 -1.33 -3.08 0.31
N ALA A 55 -1.71 -2.28 1.31
CA ALA A 55 -0.86 -2.02 2.47
C ALA A 55 -0.49 -3.32 3.22
N ILE A 56 -1.47 -4.21 3.46
CA ILE A 56 -1.22 -5.51 4.10
C ILE A 56 -0.28 -6.36 3.25
N TYR A 57 -0.55 -6.48 1.94
CA TYR A 57 0.29 -7.23 1.01
C TYR A 57 1.74 -6.73 0.98
N LEU A 58 1.95 -5.42 0.88
CA LEU A 58 3.27 -4.81 0.86
C LEU A 58 4.04 -5.07 2.17
N GLY A 59 3.36 -5.04 3.32
CA GLY A 59 3.95 -5.43 4.61
C GLY A 59 4.41 -6.89 4.63
N LEU A 60 3.60 -7.80 4.10
CA LEU A 60 3.95 -9.23 3.96
C LEU A 60 5.11 -9.43 2.98
N GLU A 61 5.13 -8.70 1.86
CA GLU A 61 6.20 -8.75 0.87
C GLU A 61 7.53 -8.22 1.43
N ILE A 62 7.53 -7.14 2.21
CA ILE A 62 8.72 -6.68 2.94
C ILE A 62 9.25 -7.79 3.84
N ARG A 63 8.37 -8.46 4.60
CA ARG A 63 8.78 -9.58 5.46
C ARG A 63 9.36 -10.74 4.65
N ALA A 64 8.75 -11.09 3.51
CA ALA A 64 9.25 -12.13 2.62
C ALA A 64 10.63 -11.78 2.06
N ARG A 65 10.82 -10.54 1.58
CA ARG A 65 12.11 -10.05 1.07
C ARG A 65 13.20 -10.02 2.12
N ARG A 66 12.90 -9.58 3.36
CA ARG A 66 13.87 -9.61 4.47
C ARG A 66 14.35 -11.03 4.78
N ARG A 67 13.45 -12.03 4.76
CA ARG A 67 13.81 -13.44 4.94
C ARG A 67 14.68 -13.97 3.79
N ALA A 68 14.51 -13.46 2.59
CA ALA A 68 15.28 -13.86 1.40
C ALA A 68 16.54 -13.01 1.16
N GLY A 69 16.90 -12.08 2.06
CA GLY A 69 18.04 -11.17 1.86
C GLY A 69 17.88 -10.18 0.69
N ARG A 70 16.64 -9.92 0.25
CA ARG A 70 16.33 -9.07 -0.91
C ARG A 70 16.09 -7.61 -0.49
N PRO A 71 16.37 -6.63 -1.38
CA PRO A 71 16.14 -5.22 -1.07
C PRO A 71 14.66 -4.89 -0.88
N VAL A 72 14.37 -4.07 0.13
CA VAL A 72 12.99 -3.68 0.52
C VAL A 72 12.62 -2.24 0.16
N GLY A 73 13.57 -1.42 -0.28
CA GLY A 73 13.40 0.05 -0.40
C GLY A 73 12.15 0.47 -1.15
N PHE A 74 11.99 0.04 -2.41
CA PHE A 74 10.81 0.39 -3.22
C PHE A 74 9.49 -0.10 -2.60
N VAL A 75 9.45 -1.34 -2.08
CA VAL A 75 8.23 -1.90 -1.45
C VAL A 75 7.88 -1.14 -0.16
N ALA A 76 8.90 -0.72 0.60
CA ALA A 76 8.71 0.10 1.78
C ALA A 76 8.15 1.49 1.43
N ILE A 77 8.61 2.11 0.35
CA ILE A 77 8.06 3.38 -0.14
C ILE A 77 6.58 3.21 -0.53
N LEU A 78 6.24 2.16 -1.27
CA LEU A 78 4.84 1.87 -1.61
C LEU A 78 4.00 1.68 -0.35
N LEU A 79 4.49 0.91 0.62
CA LEU A 79 3.77 0.67 1.88
C LEU A 79 3.49 1.99 2.61
N VAL A 80 4.49 2.86 2.70
CA VAL A 80 4.32 4.19 3.30
C VAL A 80 3.29 5.01 2.51
N GLY A 81 3.31 4.97 1.18
CA GLY A 81 2.32 5.65 0.34
C GLY A 81 0.88 5.21 0.62
N PHE A 82 0.62 3.90 0.64
CA PHE A 82 -0.71 3.36 0.94
C PHE A 82 -1.15 3.64 2.38
N ALA A 83 -0.23 3.55 3.35
CA ALA A 83 -0.51 3.89 4.75
C ALA A 83 -0.86 5.38 4.91
N LEU A 84 -0.18 6.28 4.19
CA LEU A 84 -0.49 7.71 4.19
C LEU A 84 -1.84 8.00 3.53
N LEU A 85 -2.21 7.25 2.49
CA LEU A 85 -3.51 7.40 1.83
C LEU A 85 -4.67 7.00 2.77
N SER A 86 -4.49 5.91 3.53
CA SER A 86 -5.44 5.49 4.57
C SER A 86 -5.55 6.51 5.71
N LEU A 87 -4.39 7.05 6.16
CA LEU A 87 -4.35 8.09 7.17
C LEU A 87 -5.04 9.39 6.70
N ALA A 88 -4.84 9.76 5.43
CA ALA A 88 -5.46 10.95 4.85
C ALA A 88 -6.99 10.86 4.85
N ALA A 89 -7.57 9.66 4.68
CA ALA A 89 -9.01 9.47 4.77
C ALA A 89 -9.57 9.85 6.15
N GLN A 90 -8.92 9.39 7.22
CA GLN A 90 -9.30 9.75 8.59
C GLN A 90 -9.15 11.25 8.85
N VAL A 91 -8.06 11.86 8.40
CA VAL A 91 -7.79 13.29 8.57
C VAL A 91 -8.79 14.15 7.81
N ALA A 92 -9.22 13.70 6.63
CA ALA A 92 -10.17 14.42 5.78
C ALA A 92 -11.60 14.43 6.34
N GLU A 93 -12.00 13.40 7.08
CA GLU A 93 -13.30 13.33 7.75
C GLU A 93 -13.34 14.01 9.13
N ALA A 94 -12.17 14.27 9.71
CA ALA A 94 -12.07 14.92 11.00
C ALA A 94 -12.51 16.40 10.95
N GLU A 95 -12.83 16.95 12.11
CA GLU A 95 -13.02 18.40 12.25
C GLU A 95 -11.77 19.13 11.73
N PRO A 96 -11.91 20.19 10.91
CA PRO A 96 -10.80 20.89 10.28
C PRO A 96 -10.05 21.78 11.29
N SER A 97 -9.44 21.14 12.27
CA SER A 97 -8.62 21.74 13.31
C SER A 97 -7.36 20.89 13.51
N VAL A 98 -6.28 21.51 13.99
CA VAL A 98 -5.02 20.82 14.28
C VAL A 98 -5.25 19.65 15.24
N TRP A 99 -6.11 19.85 16.25
CA TRP A 99 -6.46 18.80 17.20
C TRP A 99 -7.34 17.71 16.60
N GLY A 100 -8.28 18.06 15.71
CA GLY A 100 -9.09 17.10 14.96
C GLY A 100 -8.20 16.14 14.16
N TRP A 101 -7.21 16.68 13.44
CA TRP A 101 -6.27 15.87 12.66
C TRP A 101 -5.35 15.01 13.53
N ILE A 102 -4.83 15.54 14.63
CA ILE A 102 -3.98 14.78 15.56
C ILE A 102 -4.77 13.61 16.14
N VAL A 103 -5.97 13.86 16.65
CA VAL A 103 -6.82 12.83 17.27
C VAL A 103 -7.26 11.79 16.22
N ALA A 104 -7.59 12.24 15.00
CA ALA A 104 -7.94 11.34 13.89
C ALA A 104 -6.78 10.44 13.44
N ALA A 105 -5.53 10.86 13.64
CA ALA A 105 -4.36 10.04 13.29
C ALA A 105 -4.07 8.93 14.32
N VAL A 106 -4.52 9.07 15.57
CA VAL A 106 -4.20 8.15 16.67
C VAL A 106 -4.57 6.69 16.35
N PRO A 107 -5.78 6.37 15.83
CA PRO A 107 -6.16 4.99 15.52
C PRO A 107 -5.24 4.33 14.48
N SER A 108 -4.90 5.04 13.41
CA SER A 108 -3.97 4.56 12.37
C SER A 108 -2.58 4.29 12.91
N LEU A 109 -2.04 5.22 13.71
CA LEU A 109 -0.70 5.05 14.27
C LEU A 109 -0.65 3.87 15.25
N ALA A 110 -1.69 3.69 16.05
CA ALA A 110 -1.82 2.52 16.92
C ALA A 110 -1.90 1.21 16.12
N PHE A 111 -2.66 1.18 15.04
CA PHE A 111 -2.76 0.03 14.15
C PHE A 111 -1.42 -0.28 13.46
N LEU A 112 -0.73 0.72 12.91
CA LEU A 112 0.60 0.55 12.30
C LEU A 112 1.63 0.02 13.30
N ALA A 113 1.62 0.53 14.54
CA ALA A 113 2.46 0.02 15.61
C ALA A 113 2.13 -1.45 15.92
N LEU A 114 0.85 -1.80 16.00
CA LEU A 114 0.39 -3.18 16.21
C LEU A 114 0.83 -4.11 15.08
N VAL A 115 0.57 -3.75 13.83
CA VAL A 115 0.98 -4.48 12.62
C VAL A 115 2.49 -4.68 12.63
N LYS A 116 3.27 -3.64 12.93
CA LYS A 116 4.73 -3.76 13.07
C LYS A 116 5.11 -4.78 14.15
N VAL A 117 4.52 -4.70 15.34
CA VAL A 117 4.79 -5.64 16.43
C VAL A 117 4.47 -7.07 15.98
N VAL A 118 3.34 -7.31 15.34
CA VAL A 118 2.93 -8.63 14.82
C VAL A 118 3.90 -9.15 13.77
N LEU A 119 4.20 -8.33 12.76
CA LEU A 119 5.07 -8.76 11.65
C LEU A 119 6.54 -8.91 12.08
N SER A 120 6.96 -8.20 13.13
CA SER A 120 8.31 -8.30 13.70
C SER A 120 8.48 -9.46 14.69
N SER A 121 7.38 -9.93 15.30
CA SER A 121 7.37 -11.00 16.29
C SER A 121 7.38 -12.39 15.64
N ALA A 122 8.37 -12.66 14.78
CA ALA A 122 8.61 -14.01 14.27
C ALA A 122 9.28 -14.87 15.36
N PRO A 123 8.78 -16.09 15.67
CA PRO A 123 9.52 -17.03 16.48
C PRO A 123 10.88 -17.32 15.83
N ALA A 124 11.96 -17.23 16.59
CA ALA A 124 13.24 -17.75 16.14
C ALA A 124 13.06 -19.24 15.87
N VAL A 125 13.22 -19.67 14.62
CA VAL A 125 13.40 -21.09 14.32
C VAL A 125 14.70 -21.48 15.02
N PRO A 126 14.70 -22.44 15.96
CA PRO A 126 15.95 -22.94 16.50
C PRO A 126 16.79 -23.43 15.33
N ALA A 127 17.93 -22.79 15.09
CA ALA A 127 18.93 -23.36 14.20
C ALA A 127 19.25 -24.74 14.76
N VAL A 128 18.87 -25.79 14.02
CA VAL A 128 19.43 -27.12 14.26
C VAL A 128 20.95 -26.93 14.20
N PRO A 129 21.71 -27.29 15.25
CA PRO A 129 23.16 -27.19 15.18
C PRO A 129 23.61 -27.99 13.96
N ALA A 130 24.17 -27.31 12.97
CA ALA A 130 24.94 -27.98 11.95
C ALA A 130 26.00 -28.77 12.73
N ALA A 131 25.96 -30.10 12.60
CA ALA A 131 26.99 -30.95 13.17
C ALA A 131 28.33 -30.39 12.69
N SER A 132 29.13 -29.89 13.64
CA SER A 132 30.50 -29.51 13.37
C SER A 132 31.20 -30.77 12.86
N THR A 133 31.41 -30.86 11.54
CA THR A 133 32.36 -31.81 11.00
C THR A 133 33.71 -31.42 11.60
N THR A 134 34.14 -32.18 12.61
CA THR A 134 35.52 -32.19 13.09
C THR A 134 36.41 -32.48 11.88
N ALA A 135 36.94 -31.43 11.27
CA ALA A 135 38.04 -31.56 10.32
C ALA A 135 39.23 -32.06 11.13
N ALA A 136 39.52 -33.34 10.98
CA ALA A 136 40.74 -33.96 11.46
C ALA A 136 41.93 -33.19 10.89
N ASN A 137 42.76 -32.69 11.79
CA ASN A 137 44.04 -32.04 11.52
C ASN A 137 45.02 -33.06 10.91
N PRO A 138 45.65 -32.82 9.74
CA PRO A 138 46.89 -33.46 9.39
C PRO A 138 48.04 -32.47 9.58
N THR A 139 48.80 -32.66 10.65
CA THR A 139 50.11 -32.06 10.85
C THR A 139 51.08 -32.61 9.78
N GLY A 140 51.63 -31.75 8.91
CA GLY A 140 52.68 -32.11 7.96
C GLY A 140 53.31 -30.85 7.33
N PRO A 141 54.64 -30.76 7.17
CA PRO A 141 55.37 -29.49 7.07
C PRO A 141 55.38 -28.84 5.69
N ALA A 142 55.60 -27.53 5.72
CA ALA A 142 55.63 -26.56 4.61
C ALA A 142 56.57 -26.92 3.44
N GLY A 143 56.06 -26.71 2.22
CA GLY A 143 56.83 -26.60 0.98
C GLY A 143 56.46 -25.30 0.23
N PRO A 144 57.36 -24.73 -0.59
CA PRO A 144 57.36 -23.30 -0.88
C PRO A 144 56.36 -22.88 -1.97
N ALA A 145 55.93 -21.62 -1.82
CA ALA A 145 55.06 -20.88 -2.71
C ALA A 145 55.58 -20.85 -4.16
N ASP A 146 54.69 -21.14 -5.11
CA ASP A 146 54.84 -20.69 -6.49
C ASP A 146 53.75 -19.68 -6.81
N ARG A 147 54.18 -18.45 -7.08
CA ARG A 147 53.34 -17.34 -7.51
C ARG A 147 53.36 -17.35 -9.03
N VAL A 148 52.28 -17.83 -9.65
CA VAL A 148 52.02 -17.53 -11.06
C VAL A 148 50.92 -16.48 -11.13
N ARG A 149 51.38 -15.23 -11.27
CA ARG A 149 50.58 -14.09 -11.72
C ARG A 149 50.59 -14.13 -13.25
N VAL A 150 49.44 -14.33 -13.87
CA VAL A 150 49.22 -14.04 -15.29
C VAL A 150 48.25 -12.87 -15.36
N ASP A 151 48.79 -11.71 -15.68
CA ASP A 151 48.04 -10.56 -16.19
C ASP A 151 48.24 -10.56 -17.71
N GLN A 152 47.15 -10.67 -18.47
CA GLN A 152 47.05 -10.27 -19.89
C GLN A 152 45.56 -10.16 -20.20
N ALA A 153 44.95 -8.96 -20.16
CA ALA A 153 44.94 -7.93 -21.19
C ALA A 153 44.22 -8.36 -22.49
N ASP A 154 43.04 -7.74 -22.68
CA ASP A 154 42.32 -7.43 -23.92
C ASP A 154 42.19 -8.47 -25.03
N THR A 155 40.93 -8.90 -25.25
CA THR A 155 40.40 -9.04 -26.61
C THR A 155 38.95 -8.58 -26.62
N VAL A 156 38.77 -7.38 -27.19
CA VAL A 156 37.49 -6.84 -27.65
C VAL A 156 37.14 -7.56 -28.94
N ASP A 157 36.12 -8.40 -28.93
CA ASP A 157 35.46 -8.84 -30.17
C ASP A 157 34.16 -8.04 -30.34
N GLN A 158 34.28 -6.95 -31.11
CA GLN A 158 33.19 -6.36 -31.85
C GLN A 158 32.82 -7.30 -33.00
N VAL A 159 31.59 -7.80 -33.01
CA VAL A 159 30.94 -8.24 -34.25
C VAL A 159 29.89 -7.19 -34.60
N LEU A 160 30.24 -6.34 -35.56
CA LEU A 160 29.33 -5.43 -36.27
C LEU A 160 29.07 -6.02 -37.66
N THR A 161 27.80 -6.29 -37.98
CA THR A 161 27.12 -6.31 -39.29
C THR A 161 25.87 -7.19 -39.12
N ALA A 162 24.66 -6.89 -39.57
CA ALA A 162 24.08 -5.80 -40.34
C ALA A 162 22.58 -5.75 -39.91
N ASP A 163 22.03 -4.57 -39.66
CA ASP A 163 21.05 -3.93 -40.55
C ASP A 163 19.87 -4.84 -40.96
N THR A 164 18.76 -4.74 -40.22
CA THR A 164 17.41 -4.91 -40.77
C THR A 164 16.46 -4.09 -39.91
N ASP A 165 16.13 -2.91 -40.41
CA ASP A 165 15.03 -2.05 -39.99
C ASP A 165 13.68 -2.71 -40.37
N PRO A 166 12.73 -2.92 -39.44
CA PRO A 166 11.32 -3.02 -39.81
C PRO A 166 10.70 -1.63 -39.72
N GLU A 167 10.42 -1.10 -40.90
CA GLU A 167 9.58 0.04 -41.22
C GLU A 167 8.36 0.19 -40.28
N PRO A 168 8.01 1.42 -39.85
CA PRO A 168 6.90 1.64 -38.94
C PRO A 168 5.58 1.33 -39.65
N ASP A 169 4.91 0.27 -39.20
CA ASP A 169 3.52 -0.02 -39.55
C ASP A 169 2.67 1.24 -39.33
N HIS A 170 1.99 1.62 -40.41
CA HIS A 170 1.05 2.72 -40.46
C HIS A 170 0.03 2.61 -39.32
N VAL A 171 0.05 3.62 -38.45
CA VAL A 171 -1.03 3.87 -37.50
C VAL A 171 -2.29 4.20 -38.31
N GLU A 172 -3.16 3.22 -38.53
CA GLU A 172 -4.52 3.47 -38.98
C GLU A 172 -5.28 4.12 -37.83
N ARG A 173 -5.32 5.46 -37.88
CA ARG A 173 -6.03 6.33 -36.94
C ARG A 173 -7.54 6.08 -37.12
N PRO A 174 -8.28 5.58 -36.11
CA PRO A 174 -9.73 5.49 -36.22
C PRO A 174 -10.28 6.90 -36.42
N ALA A 175 -11.14 7.04 -37.45
CA ALA A 175 -11.78 8.30 -37.78
C ALA A 175 -12.48 8.88 -36.55
N VAL A 176 -12.13 10.12 -36.21
CA VAL A 176 -12.92 10.94 -35.30
C VAL A 176 -14.25 11.21 -36.01
N VAL A 177 -15.29 10.50 -35.61
CA VAL A 177 -16.67 10.88 -35.96
C VAL A 177 -16.98 12.13 -35.14
N GLU A 178 -16.96 13.27 -35.81
CA GLU A 178 -17.43 14.55 -35.26
C GLU A 178 -18.92 14.40 -34.89
N PRO A 179 -19.32 14.60 -33.62
CA PRO A 179 -20.74 14.66 -33.31
C PRO A 179 -21.30 15.91 -33.97
N ALA A 180 -22.22 15.71 -34.91
CA ALA A 180 -23.00 16.78 -35.51
C ALA A 180 -23.53 17.72 -34.41
N ARG A 181 -23.20 19.01 -34.50
CA ARG A 181 -23.84 20.05 -33.68
C ARG A 181 -25.32 20.07 -34.02
N ILE A 182 -26.13 19.43 -33.18
CA ILE A 182 -27.56 19.70 -33.15
C ILE A 182 -27.74 21.01 -32.37
N ALA A 183 -27.89 22.10 -33.12
CA ALA A 183 -28.50 23.31 -32.60
C ALA A 183 -29.95 22.97 -32.23
N GLY A 184 -30.31 23.12 -30.96
CA GLY A 184 -31.65 22.83 -30.48
C GLY A 184 -31.79 23.02 -28.98
N HIS A 185 -32.20 24.22 -28.58
CA HIS A 185 -32.53 24.57 -27.21
C HIS A 185 -33.73 23.73 -26.74
N ALA A 186 -33.51 22.79 -25.84
CA ALA A 186 -34.57 22.12 -25.08
C ALA A 186 -34.47 22.57 -23.62
N SER A 187 -35.20 23.62 -23.31
CA SER A 187 -35.44 24.10 -21.96
C SER A 187 -36.04 22.98 -21.11
N VAL A 188 -35.27 22.43 -20.18
CA VAL A 188 -35.81 21.52 -19.17
C VAL A 188 -36.64 22.36 -18.19
N LEU A 189 -37.96 22.22 -18.27
CA LEU A 189 -38.91 22.77 -17.30
C LEU A 189 -38.65 22.14 -15.92
N PRO A 190 -38.59 22.92 -14.83
CA PRO A 190 -38.54 22.35 -13.49
C PRO A 190 -39.91 21.71 -13.13
N PRO A 191 -39.94 20.61 -12.37
CA PRO A 191 -41.18 20.01 -11.94
C PRO A 191 -41.98 21.00 -11.07
N LEU A 192 -43.21 21.29 -11.51
CA LEU A 192 -44.20 22.01 -10.73
C LEU A 192 -44.52 21.20 -9.47
N GLY A 193 -44.25 21.78 -8.29
CA GLY A 193 -44.82 21.31 -7.04
C GLY A 193 -43.82 21.01 -5.93
N VAL A 194 -43.11 22.04 -5.44
CA VAL A 194 -42.75 22.10 -4.02
C VAL A 194 -43.08 23.51 -3.54
N VAL A 195 -44.17 23.63 -2.78
CA VAL A 195 -44.52 24.83 -2.02
C VAL A 195 -43.43 25.05 -0.98
N GLN A 196 -42.63 26.10 -1.14
CA GLN A 196 -41.74 26.56 -0.07
C GLN A 196 -42.59 27.26 1.00
N PRO A 197 -42.59 26.82 2.28
CA PRO A 197 -43.18 27.61 3.34
C PRO A 197 -42.33 28.87 3.56
N ARG A 198 -42.93 30.01 3.22
CA ARG A 198 -42.43 31.36 3.46
C ARG A 198 -42.19 31.56 4.96
N ARG A 199 -40.93 31.52 5.41
CA ARG A 199 -40.55 31.98 6.76
C ARG A 199 -40.76 33.51 6.79
N ALA A 200 -41.83 33.93 7.44
CA ALA A 200 -42.07 35.34 7.74
C ALA A 200 -41.02 35.81 8.77
N ASN A 201 -40.14 36.71 8.36
CA ASN A 201 -39.33 37.52 9.28
C ASN A 201 -40.27 38.47 10.01
N GLY A 202 -40.73 38.06 11.19
CA GLY A 202 -41.44 38.90 12.12
C GLY A 202 -40.48 39.86 12.81
N MET A 203 -40.51 41.12 12.36
CA MET A 203 -40.11 42.30 13.10
C MET A 203 -40.61 42.24 14.55
N VAL A 204 -39.70 42.33 15.52
CA VAL A 204 -40.04 42.73 16.89
C VAL A 204 -39.61 44.19 17.04
N VAL A 205 -40.60 45.07 16.97
CA VAL A 205 -40.49 46.48 17.34
C VAL A 205 -41.20 46.66 18.68
N GLY A 206 -40.45 47.13 19.67
CA GLY A 206 -40.84 47.96 20.82
C GLY A 206 -42.16 47.72 21.57
N ARG A 207 -42.03 47.44 22.87
CA ARG A 207 -42.64 48.26 23.92
C ARG A 207 -41.84 48.17 25.22
#